data_AF-A0A3P3Q4P9-F1
#
_entry.id   AF-A0A3P3Q4P9-F1
#
_cell.length_a   1.000
_cell.length_b   1.000
_cell.length_c   1.000
_cell.angle_alpha   90.00
_cell.angle_beta   90.00
_cell.angle_gamma   90.00
#
_symmetry.space_group_name_H-M   'P 1'
#
loop_
_entity.id
_entity.type
_entity.pdbx_description
1 polymer ?
#
loop_
_entity_poly.entity_id
_entity_poly.type
_entity_poly.pdbx_seq_one_letter_code
_entity_poly.pdbx_strand_id
1 'polypeptide(L)'
;MLLDAERYASVIEYGKDAVTKINEGNLKEGFESADKGWSAFPESGAKWNQGYGYAKSFFNKAIENNDLVNAKIWLERMTENNDNLHNFDEELEHMKGKYAYESGELDKAFEIWQKLVKIKAVSYRYFEYDDPKYKEFYKSRK
;
A
#
# COMPACT_ATOMS: atom_id res chain seq x y z
N MET A 1 0.89 -9.65 -15.20
CA MET A 1 -0.08 -10.70 -15.65
C MET A 1 -1.39 -10.56 -14.88
N LEU A 2 -2.50 -11.09 -15.39
CA LEU A 2 -3.81 -11.08 -14.71
C LEU A 2 -4.33 -12.50 -14.47
N LEU A 3 -4.72 -12.79 -13.24
CA LEU A 3 -5.46 -13.98 -12.86
C LEU A 3 -6.86 -13.92 -13.43
N ASP A 4 -7.34 -15.06 -13.92
CA ASP A 4 -8.74 -15.23 -14.26
C ASP A 4 -9.65 -15.04 -13.04
N ALA A 5 -10.92 -14.74 -13.30
CA ALA A 5 -11.88 -14.34 -12.28
C ALA A 5 -12.13 -15.45 -11.24
N GLU A 6 -12.15 -16.71 -11.65
CA GLU A 6 -12.42 -17.84 -10.76
C GLU A 6 -11.29 -18.03 -9.76
N ARG A 7 -10.04 -18.06 -10.24
CA ARG A 7 -8.87 -18.17 -9.37
C ARG A 7 -8.73 -16.95 -8.47
N TYR A 8 -8.98 -15.76 -9.00
CA TYR A 8 -8.90 -14.53 -8.22
C TYR A 8 -10.00 -14.45 -7.15
N ALA A 9 -11.17 -15.03 -7.36
CA ALA A 9 -12.23 -15.08 -6.35
C ALA A 9 -11.74 -15.75 -5.06
N SER A 10 -10.97 -16.83 -5.16
CA SER A 10 -10.42 -17.54 -3.98
C SER A 10 -9.48 -16.66 -3.14
N VAL A 11 -8.63 -15.88 -3.79
CA VAL A 11 -7.75 -14.88 -3.15
C VAL A 11 -8.58 -13.80 -2.44
N ILE A 12 -9.64 -13.34 -3.12
CA ILE A 12 -10.47 -12.25 -2.65
C ILE A 12 -11.33 -12.64 -1.45
N GLU A 13 -11.75 -13.89 -1.32
CA GLU A 13 -12.46 -14.34 -0.12
C GLU A 13 -11.61 -14.19 1.15
N TYR A 14 -10.32 -14.53 1.11
CA TYR A 14 -9.39 -14.23 2.20
C TYR A 14 -9.26 -12.73 2.45
N GLY A 15 -9.20 -11.93 1.38
CA GLY A 15 -9.13 -10.47 1.50
C GLY A 15 -10.37 -9.85 2.15
N LYS A 16 -11.57 -10.34 1.82
CA LYS A 16 -12.83 -9.89 2.43
C LYS A 16 -12.89 -10.25 3.91
N ASP A 17 -12.58 -11.50 4.24
CA ASP A 17 -12.52 -11.98 5.62
C ASP A 17 -11.52 -11.16 6.46
N ALA A 18 -10.34 -10.88 5.91
CA ALA A 18 -9.34 -10.01 6.53
C ALA A 18 -9.89 -8.60 6.81
N VAL A 19 -10.52 -7.96 5.82
CA VAL A 19 -11.11 -6.62 5.98
C VAL A 19 -12.21 -6.61 7.04
N THR A 20 -13.09 -7.62 7.05
CA THR A 20 -14.13 -7.75 8.08
C THR A 20 -13.51 -7.80 9.48
N LYS A 21 -12.53 -8.69 9.70
CA LYS A 21 -11.85 -8.83 10.99
C LYS A 21 -11.14 -7.56 11.43
N ILE A 22 -10.43 -6.89 10.52
CA ILE A 22 -9.76 -5.61 10.82
C ILE A 22 -10.78 -4.55 11.24
N ASN A 23 -11.89 -4.43 10.52
CA ASN A 23 -12.94 -3.46 10.83
C ASN A 23 -13.65 -3.76 12.16
N GLU A 24 -13.65 -5.02 12.61
CA GLU A 24 -14.14 -5.45 13.93
C GLU A 24 -13.10 -5.27 15.05
N GLY A 25 -11.90 -4.79 14.74
CA GLY A 25 -10.80 -4.61 15.69
C GLY A 25 -9.93 -5.86 15.92
N ASN A 26 -10.24 -6.97 15.24
CA ASN A 26 -9.47 -8.21 15.29
C ASN A 26 -8.25 -8.12 14.36
N LEU A 27 -7.33 -7.19 14.65
CA LEU A 27 -6.24 -6.82 13.74
C LEU A 27 -5.31 -7.99 13.43
N LYS A 28 -4.95 -8.77 14.44
CA LYS A 28 -4.04 -9.92 14.28
C LYS A 28 -4.64 -10.96 13.34
N GLU A 29 -5.85 -11.44 13.65
CA GLU A 29 -6.55 -12.42 12.83
C GLU A 29 -6.84 -11.88 11.42
N GLY A 30 -7.11 -10.58 11.32
CA GLY A 30 -7.32 -9.90 10.06
C GLY A 30 -6.09 -9.92 9.16
N PHE A 31 -4.92 -9.53 9.67
CA PHE A 31 -3.68 -9.57 8.88
C PHE A 31 -3.20 -11.01 8.60
N GLU A 32 -3.43 -11.95 9.51
CA GLU A 32 -3.19 -13.38 9.24
C GLU A 32 -4.06 -13.91 8.09
N SER A 33 -5.31 -13.48 7.98
CA SER A 33 -6.17 -13.79 6.84
C SER A 33 -5.68 -13.11 5.56
N ALA A 34 -5.19 -11.88 5.63
CA ALA A 34 -4.63 -11.18 4.48
C ALA A 34 -3.37 -11.89 3.94
N ASP A 35 -2.51 -12.38 4.82
CA ASP A 35 -1.33 -13.18 4.44
C ASP A 35 -1.69 -14.47 3.73
N LYS A 36 -2.78 -15.15 4.15
CA LYS A 36 -3.30 -16.33 3.46
C LYS A 36 -3.76 -15.98 2.05
N GLY A 37 -4.44 -14.85 1.87
CA GLY A 37 -4.86 -14.40 0.54
C GLY A 37 -3.68 -14.03 -0.35
N TRP A 38 -2.65 -13.34 0.19
CA TRP A 38 -1.41 -13.09 -0.55
C TRP A 38 -0.71 -14.38 -1.00
N SER A 39 -0.68 -15.39 -0.12
CA SER A 39 -0.07 -16.69 -0.40
C SER A 39 -0.89 -17.55 -1.37
N ALA A 40 -2.17 -17.23 -1.57
CA ALA A 40 -3.06 -17.94 -2.48
C ALA A 40 -2.89 -17.51 -3.94
N PHE A 41 -2.17 -16.41 -4.22
CA PHE A 41 -1.77 -16.07 -5.58
C PHE A 41 -0.84 -17.16 -6.14
N PRO A 42 -1.04 -17.66 -7.37
CA PRO A 42 -0.15 -18.63 -7.97
C PRO A 42 1.29 -18.09 -8.09
N GLU A 43 2.26 -18.92 -7.71
CA GLU A 43 3.70 -18.59 -7.62
C GLU A 43 4.07 -17.51 -6.59
N SER A 44 3.46 -16.32 -6.67
CA SER A 44 3.59 -15.22 -5.71
C SER A 44 2.64 -14.08 -6.10
N GLY A 45 2.05 -13.39 -5.11
CA GLY A 45 1.29 -12.16 -5.34
C GLY A 45 2.09 -11.08 -6.07
N ALA A 46 3.42 -11.08 -5.94
CA ALA A 46 4.31 -10.12 -6.60
C ALA A 46 4.34 -10.24 -8.14
N LYS A 47 3.87 -11.36 -8.71
CA LYS A 47 3.89 -11.59 -10.17
C LYS A 47 2.61 -11.20 -10.89
N TRP A 48 1.60 -10.74 -10.15
CA TRP A 48 0.27 -10.45 -10.68
C TRP A 48 -0.10 -9.00 -10.47
N ASN A 49 -0.67 -8.34 -11.49
CA ASN A 49 -1.08 -6.94 -11.39
C ASN A 49 -2.12 -6.74 -10.26
N GLN A 50 -2.98 -7.74 -10.05
CA GLN A 50 -3.94 -7.75 -8.94
C GLN A 50 -3.26 -7.80 -7.56
N GLY A 51 -2.06 -8.37 -7.46
CA GLY A 51 -1.29 -8.41 -6.23
C GLY A 51 -0.96 -7.02 -5.72
N TYR A 52 -0.62 -6.07 -6.60
CA TYR A 52 -0.39 -4.69 -6.20
C TYR A 52 -1.60 -4.08 -5.48
N GLY A 53 -2.79 -4.22 -6.09
CA GLY A 53 -4.04 -3.72 -5.50
C GLY A 53 -4.38 -4.40 -4.17
N TYR A 54 -4.13 -5.71 -4.08
CA TYR A 54 -4.30 -6.47 -2.84
C TYR A 54 -3.38 -5.94 -1.72
N ALA A 55 -2.07 -5.84 -2.01
CA ALA A 55 -1.08 -5.35 -1.05
C ALA A 55 -1.35 -3.89 -0.62
N LYS A 56 -1.71 -3.03 -1.58
CA LYS A 56 -2.10 -1.64 -1.31
C LYS A 56 -3.28 -1.53 -0.34
N SER A 57 -4.29 -2.40 -0.48
CA SER A 57 -5.43 -2.41 0.43
C SER A 57 -4.99 -2.65 1.88
N PHE A 58 -4.09 -3.61 2.09
CA PHE A 58 -3.62 -3.95 3.43
C PHE A 58 -2.55 -3.00 3.97
N PHE A 59 -1.76 -2.37 3.10
CA PHE A 59 -0.92 -1.24 3.49
C PHE A 59 -1.77 -0.11 4.08
N ASN A 60 -2.82 0.32 3.38
CA ASN A 60 -3.71 1.38 3.86
C ASN A 60 -4.39 0.99 5.17
N LYS A 61 -4.90 -0.24 5.29
CA LYS A 61 -5.49 -0.74 6.54
C LYS A 61 -4.49 -0.74 7.70
N ALA A 62 -3.22 -1.05 7.45
CA ALA A 62 -2.19 -1.00 8.48
C ALA A 62 -1.88 0.45 8.91
N ILE A 63 -1.79 1.38 7.96
CA ILE A 63 -1.61 2.81 8.25
C ILE A 63 -2.80 3.39 9.04
N GLU A 64 -4.04 3.06 8.64
CA GLU A 64 -5.27 3.47 9.34
C GLU A 64 -5.29 3.04 10.82
N ASN A 65 -4.63 1.92 11.13
CA ASN A 65 -4.58 1.34 12.48
C ASN A 65 -3.25 1.59 13.20
N ASN A 66 -2.38 2.46 12.67
CA ASN A 66 -1.03 2.73 13.19
C ASN A 66 -0.16 1.46 13.35
N ASP A 67 -0.42 0.41 12.58
CA ASP A 67 0.35 -0.83 12.58
C ASP A 67 1.53 -0.71 11.59
N LEU A 68 2.60 -0.05 12.05
CA LEU A 68 3.79 0.17 11.22
C LEU A 68 4.54 -1.11 10.86
N VAL A 69 4.34 -2.19 11.61
CA VAL A 69 4.96 -3.49 11.31
C VAL A 69 4.30 -4.08 10.07
N ASN A 70 2.96 -4.18 10.06
CA ASN A 70 2.23 -4.66 8.90
C ASN A 70 2.34 -3.68 7.73
N ALA A 71 2.32 -2.37 7.97
CA ALA A 71 2.47 -1.38 6.90
C ALA A 71 3.79 -1.58 6.14
N LYS A 72 4.90 -1.86 6.85
CA LYS A 72 6.18 -2.14 6.21
C LYS A 72 6.13 -3.39 5.33
N ILE A 73 5.58 -4.48 5.85
CA ILE A 73 5.46 -5.76 5.13
C ILE A 73 4.67 -5.57 3.81
N TRP A 74 3.53 -4.88 3.87
CA TRP A 74 2.70 -4.67 2.70
C TRP A 74 3.33 -3.69 1.71
N LEU A 75 4.05 -2.67 2.17
CA LEU A 75 4.82 -1.76 1.30
C LEU A 75 5.96 -2.49 0.57
N GLU A 76 6.66 -3.40 1.25
CA GLU A 76 7.69 -4.24 0.64
C GLU A 76 7.09 -5.15 -0.44
N ARG A 77 5.92 -5.74 -0.19
CA ARG A 77 5.18 -6.53 -1.20
C ARG A 77 4.74 -5.72 -2.41
N MET A 78 4.30 -4.47 -2.20
CA MET A 78 4.01 -3.54 -3.31
C MET A 78 5.26 -3.22 -4.12
N THR A 79 6.39 -3.01 -3.45
CA THR A 79 7.68 -2.73 -4.09
C THR A 79 8.16 -3.93 -4.90
N GLU A 80 8.16 -5.12 -4.31
CA GLU A 80 8.51 -6.37 -4.99
C GLU A 80 7.60 -6.63 -6.21
N ASN A 81 6.30 -6.35 -6.08
CA ASN A 81 5.36 -6.49 -7.19
C ASN A 81 5.68 -5.53 -8.34
N ASN A 82 5.90 -4.25 -8.01
CA ASN A 82 6.24 -3.23 -8.98
C ASN A 82 7.55 -3.57 -9.72
N ASP A 83 8.56 -4.03 -8.99
CA ASP A 83 9.86 -4.41 -9.54
C ASP A 83 9.77 -5.64 -10.44
N ASN A 84 9.05 -6.69 -10.02
CA ASN A 84 8.85 -7.91 -10.80
C ASN A 84 8.05 -7.68 -12.09
N LEU A 85 7.14 -6.71 -12.07
CA LEU A 85 6.35 -6.33 -13.25
C LEU A 85 7.04 -5.25 -14.09
N HIS A 86 8.22 -4.79 -13.68
CA HIS A 86 8.97 -3.71 -14.32
C HIS A 86 8.15 -2.43 -14.51
N ASN A 87 7.31 -2.13 -13.53
CA ASN A 87 6.52 -0.93 -13.48
C ASN A 87 7.33 0.21 -12.84
N PHE A 88 6.99 1.45 -13.18
CA PHE A 88 7.39 2.63 -12.42
C PHE A 88 6.11 3.32 -11.99
N ASP A 89 5.76 3.20 -10.72
CA ASP A 89 4.50 3.71 -10.20
C ASP A 89 4.75 4.86 -9.22
N GLU A 90 4.40 6.08 -9.62
CA GLU A 90 4.49 7.25 -8.75
C GLU A 90 3.56 7.15 -7.53
N GLU A 91 2.51 6.31 -7.58
CA GLU A 91 1.68 6.01 -6.42
C GLU A 91 2.47 5.23 -5.37
N LEU A 92 3.31 4.27 -5.77
CA LEU A 92 4.16 3.52 -4.83
C LEU A 92 5.12 4.46 -4.11
N GLU A 93 5.72 5.40 -4.81
CA GLU A 93 6.58 6.42 -4.20
C GLU A 93 5.79 7.28 -3.19
N HIS A 94 4.53 7.64 -3.49
CA HIS A 94 3.69 8.32 -2.52
C HIS A 94 3.45 7.47 -1.27
N MET A 95 3.19 6.17 -1.42
CA MET A 95 3.02 5.23 -0.30
C MET A 95 4.30 5.09 0.54
N LYS A 96 5.49 5.10 -0.09
CA LYS A 96 6.78 5.16 0.63
C LYS A 96 6.91 6.45 1.44
N GLY A 97 6.47 7.58 0.88
CA GLY A 97 6.41 8.87 1.58
C GLY A 97 5.49 8.82 2.80
N LYS A 98 4.29 8.23 2.66
CA LYS A 98 3.36 8.03 3.79
C LYS A 98 3.99 7.20 4.90
N TYR A 99 4.58 6.05 4.56
CA TYR A 99 5.22 5.21 5.56
C TYR A 99 6.37 5.95 6.29
N ALA A 100 7.21 6.66 5.54
CA ALA A 100 8.28 7.48 6.13
C ALA A 100 7.72 8.54 7.09
N TYR A 101 6.60 9.18 6.74
CA TYR A 101 5.95 10.14 7.63
C TYR A 101 5.43 9.49 8.92
N GLU A 102 4.66 8.40 8.81
CA GLU A 102 4.07 7.73 9.99
C GLU A 102 5.13 7.09 10.90
N SER A 103 6.27 6.67 10.34
CA SER A 103 7.41 6.14 11.09
C SER A 103 8.31 7.22 11.71
N GLY A 104 8.01 8.49 11.47
CA GLY A 104 8.80 9.62 11.99
C GLY A 104 10.05 9.97 11.19
N GLU A 105 10.29 9.31 10.04
CA GLU A 105 11.34 9.65 9.07
C GLU A 105 10.92 10.89 8.22
N LEU A 106 10.62 12.01 8.90
CA LEU A 106 9.98 13.19 8.30
C LEU A 106 10.78 13.80 7.15
N ASP A 107 12.10 13.89 7.27
CA ASP A 107 12.95 14.47 6.22
C ASP A 107 12.91 13.61 4.94
N LYS A 108 12.92 12.28 5.10
CA LYS A 108 12.77 11.33 3.99
C LYS A 108 11.38 11.43 3.34
N ALA A 109 10.33 11.54 4.14
CA ALA A 109 8.98 11.76 3.62
C ALA A 109 8.90 13.05 2.77
N PHE A 110 9.49 14.13 3.27
CA PHE A 110 9.55 15.40 2.54
C PHE A 110 10.35 15.29 1.24
N GLU A 111 11.52 14.65 1.25
CA GLU A 111 12.34 14.45 0.06
C GLU A 111 11.61 13.66 -1.03
N ILE A 112 10.91 12.58 -0.66
CA ILE A 112 10.10 11.78 -1.58
C ILE A 112 9.01 12.65 -2.23
N TRP A 113 8.21 13.32 -1.41
CA TRP A 113 7.12 14.15 -1.90
C TRP A 113 7.60 15.36 -2.71
N GLN A 114 8.75 15.94 -2.37
CA GLN A 114 9.34 17.03 -3.13
C GLN A 114 9.72 16.59 -4.55
N LYS A 115 10.21 15.34 -4.72
CA LYS A 115 10.50 14.78 -6.04
C LYS A 115 9.20 14.53 -6.82
N LEU A 116 8.19 13.94 -6.16
CA LEU A 116 6.90 13.64 -6.79
C LEU A 116 6.15 14.89 -7.29
N VAL A 117 6.06 15.94 -6.46
CA VAL A 117 5.33 17.17 -6.80
C VAL A 117 5.97 17.92 -7.99
N LYS A 118 7.26 17.71 -8.26
CA LYS A 118 7.94 18.28 -9.44
C LYS A 118 7.54 17.60 -10.75
N ILE A 119 6.98 16.39 -10.72
CA ILE A 119 6.49 15.70 -11.91
C ILE A 119 5.17 16.36 -12.33
N LYS A 120 5.16 17.05 -13.47
CA LYS A 120 4.01 17.86 -13.93
C LYS A 120 2.69 17.09 -13.98
N ALA A 121 2.71 15.83 -14.39
CA ALA A 121 1.52 14.98 -14.48
C ALA A 121 1.01 14.49 -13.11
N VAL A 122 1.86 14.47 -12.09
CA VAL A 122 1.53 14.06 -10.73
C VAL A 122 1.13 15.29 -9.91
N SER A 123 2.00 16.30 -9.83
CA SER A 123 1.78 17.51 -9.04
C SER A 123 1.31 17.14 -7.62
N TYR A 124 0.16 17.65 -7.17
CA TYR A 124 -0.43 17.32 -5.87
C TYR A 124 -1.47 16.20 -5.91
N ARG A 125 -1.64 15.49 -7.03
CA ARG A 125 -2.74 14.52 -7.25
C ARG A 125 -2.87 13.49 -6.14
N TYR A 126 -1.76 12.89 -5.69
CA TYR A 126 -1.79 11.87 -4.64
C TYR A 126 -2.11 12.41 -3.24
N PHE A 127 -2.05 13.73 -3.04
CA PHE A 127 -2.51 14.36 -1.80
C PHE A 127 -4.00 14.74 -1.82
N GLU A 128 -4.67 14.74 -2.97
CA GLU A 128 -6.05 15.27 -3.08
C GLU A 128 -7.10 14.36 -2.44
N TYR A 129 -6.85 13.06 -2.41
CA TYR A 129 -7.76 12.04 -1.90
C TYR A 129 -7.20 11.28 -0.69
N ASP A 130 -6.11 11.77 -0.11
CA ASP A 130 -5.45 11.17 1.05
C ASP A 130 -5.74 11.96 2.32
N ASP A 131 -5.26 11.48 3.46
CA ASP A 131 -5.33 12.21 4.71
C ASP A 131 -4.68 13.61 4.56
N PRO A 132 -5.41 14.71 4.87
CA PRO A 132 -4.91 16.07 4.73
C PRO A 132 -3.57 16.31 5.42
N LYS A 133 -3.27 15.59 6.51
CA LYS A 133 -2.05 15.76 7.30
C LYS A 133 -0.77 15.66 6.46
N TYR A 134 -0.75 14.80 5.43
CA TYR A 134 0.42 14.65 4.56
C TYR A 134 0.66 15.89 3.70
N LYS A 135 -0.41 16.47 3.14
CA LYS A 135 -0.34 17.69 2.33
C LYS A 135 0.05 18.89 3.17
N GLU A 136 -0.53 18.99 4.36
CA GLU A 136 -0.23 20.05 5.33
C GLU A 136 1.23 20.00 5.77
N PHE A 137 1.73 18.80 6.12
CA PHE A 137 3.15 18.60 6.43
C PHE A 137 4.04 19.03 5.27
N TYR A 138 3.79 18.55 4.05
CA TYR A 138 4.61 18.89 2.88
C TYR A 138 4.64 20.41 2.64
N LYS A 139 3.50 21.09 2.76
CA LYS A 139 3.41 22.55 2.61
C LYS A 139 4.09 23.31 3.74
N SER A 140 4.10 22.79 4.97
CA SER A 140 4.75 23.46 6.12
C SER A 140 6.28 23.53 6.01
N ARG A 141 6.87 22.63 5.21
CA ARG A 141 8.32 22.49 5.01
C ARG A 141 8.82 23.19 3.72
N LYS A 142 7.91 23.69 2.89
CA LYS A 142 8.21 24.38 1.64
C LYS A 142 8.40 25.88 1.87
#